data_AF-A0A537H3V3-F1
#
_entry.id   AF-A0A537H3V3-F1
#
_cell.length_a   1.000
_cell.length_b   1.000
_cell.length_c   1.000
_cell.angle_alpha   90.00
_cell.angle_beta   90.00
_cell.angle_gamma   90.00
#
_symmetry.space_group_name_H-M   'P 1'
#
loop_
_entity.id
_entity.type
_entity.pdbx_description
1 polymer ?
#
loop_
_entity_poly.entity_id
_entity_poly.type
_entity_poly.pdbx_seq_one_letter_code
_entity_poly.pdbx_strand_id
1 'polypeptide(L)'
;KRIGCSVDGIYYCPHLPGEGCSCRKPEPGLILRAAEDLGIDVAASWMIGDKEIDLEAARRAGCRGIRVHTNVGDLQKAVSSIIQAGEKGWEW
;
A
#
# COMPACT_ATOMS: atom_id res chain seq x y z
N LYS A 1 12.91 21.39 2.80
CA LYS A 1 12.03 21.46 4.00
C LYS A 1 11.90 20.01 4.53
N ARG A 2 12.39 19.68 5.72
CA ARG A 2 12.17 18.35 6.34
C ARG A 2 10.80 18.39 7.02
N ILE A 3 9.91 17.47 6.66
CA ILE A 3 8.50 17.48 7.09
C ILE A 3 8.26 16.46 8.24
N GLY A 4 9.31 15.98 8.90
CA GLY A 4 9.18 15.04 10.01
C GLY A 4 8.72 13.62 9.64
N CYS A 5 8.80 13.24 8.35
CA CYS A 5 8.50 11.88 7.89
C CYS A 5 9.77 11.12 7.48
N SER A 6 9.77 9.80 7.67
CA SER A 6 10.76 8.86 7.17
C SER A 6 10.14 7.91 6.14
N VAL A 7 11.00 7.32 5.31
CA VAL A 7 10.64 6.21 4.40
C VAL A 7 11.58 5.07 4.74
N ASP A 8 11.02 3.96 5.23
CA ASP A 8 11.81 2.84 5.75
C ASP A 8 12.33 1.91 4.64
N GLY A 9 11.69 1.92 3.46
CA GLY A 9 12.13 1.14 2.31
C GLY A 9 11.51 1.61 0.99
N ILE A 10 12.23 1.38 -0.11
CA ILE A 10 11.77 1.64 -1.48
C ILE A 10 11.87 0.33 -2.28
N TYR A 11 10.72 -0.13 -2.77
CA TYR A 11 10.58 -1.36 -3.54
C TYR A 11 10.10 -1.04 -4.93
N TYR A 12 10.79 -1.55 -5.95
CA TYR A 12 10.45 -1.31 -7.35
C TYR A 12 10.56 -2.58 -8.18
N CYS A 13 9.77 -2.68 -9.24
CA CYS A 13 9.82 -3.79 -10.18
C CYS A 13 10.37 -3.28 -11.53
N PRO A 14 11.53 -3.79 -12.01
CA PRO A 14 12.11 -3.36 -13.29
C PRO A 14 11.49 -4.04 -14.52
N HIS A 15 10.67 -5.07 -14.29
CA HIS A 15 10.18 -5.97 -15.35
C HIS A 15 9.11 -5.35 -16.23
N LEU A 16 9.12 -5.77 -17.49
CA LEU A 16 8.13 -5.41 -18.50
C LEU A 16 6.81 -6.17 -18.29
N PRO A 17 5.68 -5.65 -18.80
CA PRO A 17 4.42 -6.39 -18.84
C PRO A 17 4.60 -7.73 -19.57
N GLY A 18 4.15 -8.83 -18.96
CA GLY A 18 4.17 -10.17 -19.57
C GLY A 18 5.38 -11.04 -19.21
N GLU A 19 6.40 -10.52 -18.51
CA GLU A 19 7.58 -11.31 -18.09
C GLU A 19 7.30 -12.30 -16.94
N GLY A 20 6.05 -12.39 -16.45
CA GLY A 20 5.64 -13.38 -15.46
C GLY A 20 6.28 -13.20 -14.07
N CYS A 21 6.76 -12.00 -13.73
CA CYS A 21 7.37 -11.74 -12.43
C CYS A 21 6.31 -11.57 -11.32
N SER A 22 6.69 -11.89 -10.09
CA SER A 22 5.83 -11.72 -8.90
C SER A 22 5.82 -10.29 -8.33
N CYS A 23 6.69 -9.39 -8.82
CA CYS A 23 6.84 -8.04 -8.28
C CYS A 23 5.95 -6.98 -8.94
N ARG A 24 5.52 -7.21 -10.18
CA ARG A 24 4.80 -6.20 -10.94
C ARG A 24 3.33 -6.26 -10.56
N LYS A 25 2.81 -5.17 -10.02
CA LYS A 25 1.36 -5.01 -9.77
C LYS A 25 0.57 -5.42 -11.03
N PRO A 26 -0.48 -6.25 -10.91
CA PRO A 26 -1.20 -6.58 -9.68
C PRO A 26 -0.57 -7.65 -8.78
N GLU A 27 0.58 -8.23 -9.13
CA GLU A 27 1.21 -9.22 -8.25
C GLU A 27 1.68 -8.60 -6.92
N PRO A 28 1.51 -9.31 -5.78
CA PRO A 28 1.71 -8.74 -4.45
C PRO A 28 3.18 -8.78 -3.96
N GLY A 29 4.11 -9.30 -4.76
CA GLY A 29 5.43 -9.71 -4.29
C GLY A 29 6.25 -8.59 -3.65
N LEU A 30 6.11 -7.33 -4.09
CA LEU A 30 6.79 -6.21 -3.43
C LEU A 30 6.19 -5.85 -2.07
N ILE A 31 4.88 -6.01 -1.89
CA ILE A 31 4.22 -5.75 -0.60
C ILE A 31 4.66 -6.82 0.40
N LEU A 32 4.64 -8.09 -0.01
CA LEU A 32 5.04 -9.21 0.83
C LEU A 32 6.53 -9.12 1.21
N ARG A 33 7.39 -8.73 0.27
CA ARG A 33 8.81 -8.50 0.54
C ARG A 33 9.03 -7.36 1.53
N ALA A 34 8.34 -6.23 1.36
CA ALA A 34 8.43 -5.12 2.31
C ALA A 34 7.99 -5.52 3.72
N ALA A 35 6.96 -6.37 3.82
CA ALA A 35 6.48 -6.88 5.09
C ALA A 35 7.49 -7.80 5.78
N GLU A 36 8.14 -8.68 5.02
CA GLU A 36 9.22 -9.55 5.52
C GLU A 36 10.44 -8.73 5.99
N ASP A 37 10.94 -7.85 5.14
CA ASP A 37 12.14 -7.04 5.41
C ASP A 37 11.96 -6.11 6.63
N LEU A 38 10.74 -5.61 6.86
CA LEU A 38 10.43 -4.62 7.90
C LEU A 38 9.65 -5.20 9.10
N GLY A 39 9.32 -6.50 9.08
CA GLY A 39 8.55 -7.15 10.15
C GLY A 39 7.13 -6.59 10.33
N ILE A 40 6.45 -6.27 9.22
CA ILE A 40 5.13 -5.62 9.21
C ILE A 40 4.01 -6.67 9.11
N ASP A 41 2.94 -6.49 9.88
CA ASP A 41 1.69 -7.24 9.68
C ASP A 41 0.90 -6.68 8.48
N VAL A 42 0.84 -7.46 7.41
CA VAL A 42 0.15 -7.09 6.16
C VAL A 42 -1.36 -6.94 6.38
N ALA A 43 -1.98 -7.76 7.24
CA ALA A 43 -3.42 -7.70 7.50
C ALA A 43 -3.82 -6.40 8.22
N ALA A 44 -2.91 -5.86 9.05
CA ALA A 44 -3.05 -4.57 9.71
C ALA A 44 -2.65 -3.37 8.81
N SER A 45 -2.17 -3.62 7.59
CA SER A 45 -1.60 -2.58 6.72
C SER A 45 -2.59 -2.03 5.69
N TRP A 46 -2.25 -0.86 5.15
CA TRP A 46 -2.98 -0.19 4.08
C TRP A 46 -2.07 0.08 2.88
N MET A 47 -2.58 -0.16 1.68
CA MET A 47 -2.01 0.31 0.42
C MET A 47 -2.83 1.48 -0.11
N ILE A 48 -2.15 2.59 -0.41
CA ILE A 48 -2.73 3.79 -1.02
C ILE A 48 -2.22 3.88 -2.46
N GLY A 49 -3.10 3.93 -3.45
CA GLY A 49 -2.73 4.00 -4.86
C GLY A 49 -3.80 4.60 -5.76
N ASP A 50 -3.44 4.98 -6.99
CA ASP A 50 -4.34 5.66 -7.93
C ASP A 50 -5.01 4.73 -8.94
N LYS A 51 -4.47 3.52 -9.11
CA LYS A 51 -4.89 2.57 -10.15
C LYS A 51 -5.58 1.37 -9.53
N GLU A 52 -6.43 0.72 -10.32
CA GLU A 52 -7.06 -0.55 -9.93
C GLU A 52 -6.02 -1.65 -9.64
N ILE A 53 -4.89 -1.64 -10.35
CA ILE A 53 -3.79 -2.59 -10.10
C ILE A 53 -3.15 -2.42 -8.72
N ASP A 54 -3.30 -1.26 -8.08
CA ASP A 54 -2.87 -1.03 -6.70
C ASP A 54 -3.80 -1.76 -5.73
N LEU A 55 -5.12 -1.56 -5.88
CA LEU A 55 -6.12 -2.22 -5.04
C LEU A 55 -6.09 -3.73 -5.19
N GLU A 56 -5.88 -4.22 -6.42
CA GLU A 56 -5.76 -5.66 -6.66
C GLU A 56 -4.48 -6.23 -6.02
N ALA A 57 -3.36 -5.52 -6.08
CA ALA A 57 -2.14 -5.93 -5.39
C ALA A 57 -2.34 -5.98 -3.86
N ALA A 58 -3.03 -4.98 -3.30
CA ALA A 58 -3.38 -4.95 -1.88
C ALA A 58 -4.23 -6.18 -1.48
N ARG A 59 -5.31 -6.43 -2.25
CA ARG A 59 -6.21 -7.56 -2.06
C ARG A 59 -5.47 -8.90 -2.12
N ARG A 60 -4.56 -9.07 -3.09
CA ARG A 60 -3.75 -10.29 -3.23
C ARG A 60 -2.70 -10.45 -2.12
N ALA A 61 -2.17 -9.35 -1.59
CA ALA A 61 -1.25 -9.37 -0.46
C ALA A 61 -1.98 -9.65 0.87
N GLY A 62 -3.28 -9.39 0.94
CA GLY A 62 -4.07 -9.50 2.17
C GLY A 62 -4.08 -8.22 3.00
N CYS A 63 -3.68 -7.08 2.44
CA CYS A 63 -3.83 -5.78 3.08
C CYS A 63 -5.05 -5.02 2.57
N ARG A 64 -5.41 -3.94 3.28
CA ARG A 64 -6.50 -3.05 2.88
C ARG A 64 -6.04 -2.13 1.75
N GLY A 65 -6.91 -1.88 0.77
CA GLY A 65 -6.63 -0.95 -0.32
C GLY A 65 -7.51 0.30 -0.23
N ILE A 66 -6.94 1.48 -0.43
CA ILE A 66 -7.69 2.72 -0.62
C ILE A 66 -7.24 3.42 -1.90
N ARG A 67 -8.20 3.75 -2.75
CA ARG A 67 -7.95 4.45 -4.01
C ARG A 67 -7.94 5.94 -3.76
N VAL A 68 -6.94 6.61 -4.32
CA VAL A 68 -6.86 8.07 -4.36
C VAL A 68 -6.77 8.56 -5.79
N HIS A 69 -7.31 9.72 -6.07
CA HIS A 69 -7.14 10.42 -7.34
C HIS A 69 -5.97 11.40 -7.22
N THR A 70 -5.41 11.82 -8.35
CA THR A 70 -4.26 12.74 -8.40
C THR A 70 -4.61 14.18 -8.02
N ASN A 71 -5.81 14.44 -7.50
CA ASN A 71 -6.25 15.76 -7.07
C ASN A 71 -5.82 16.05 -5.63
N VAL A 72 -5.54 17.33 -5.36
CA VAL A 72 -5.21 17.79 -4.01
C VAL A 72 -6.42 17.59 -3.10
N GLY A 73 -6.25 16.82 -2.03
CA GLY A 73 -7.26 16.59 -0.99
C GLY A 73 -7.71 15.13 -0.83
N ASP A 74 -7.58 14.30 -1.87
CA ASP A 74 -8.02 12.89 -1.77
C ASP A 74 -7.08 12.08 -0.86
N LEU A 75 -5.76 12.28 -0.99
CA LEU A 75 -4.79 11.67 -0.08
C LEU A 75 -5.04 12.08 1.39
N GLN A 76 -5.35 13.35 1.65
CA GLN A 76 -5.62 13.81 3.02
C GLN A 76 -6.87 13.13 3.60
N LYS A 77 -7.94 13.00 2.80
CA LYS A 77 -9.16 12.29 3.21
C LYS A 77 -8.89 10.81 3.46
N ALA A 78 -8.11 10.16 2.61
CA ALA A 78 -7.71 8.77 2.76
C ALA A 78 -6.95 8.55 4.08
N VAL A 79 -5.93 9.37 4.35
CA VAL A 79 -5.15 9.29 5.60
C VAL A 79 -6.02 9.55 6.83
N SER A 80 -6.86 10.59 6.82
CA SER A 80 -7.78 10.86 7.93
C SER A 80 -8.73 9.68 8.19
N SER A 81 -9.21 9.03 7.13
CA SER A 81 -10.11 7.87 7.26
C SER A 81 -9.40 6.66 7.86
N ILE A 82 -8.14 6.42 7.48
CA ILE A 82 -7.31 5.35 8.05
C ILE A 82 -7.07 5.57 9.54
N ILE A 83 -6.72 6.79 9.95
CA ILE A 83 -6.47 7.14 11.36
C ILE A 83 -7.75 6.97 12.19
N GLN A 84 -8.88 7.49 11.69
CA GLN A 84 -10.17 7.36 12.39
C GLN A 84 -10.66 5.91 12.48
N ALA A 85 -10.41 5.09 11.46
CA ALA A 85 -10.68 3.66 11.53
C ALA A 85 -9.81 3.00 12.61
N GLY A 86 -8.59 3.50 12.81
CA GLY A 86 -7.68 3.05 13.85
C GLY A 86 -8.17 3.34 15.28
N GLU A 87 -8.72 4.52 15.49
CA GLU A 87 -9.19 5.01 16.80
C GLU A 87 -10.46 4.30 17.31
N LYS A 88 -11.26 3.73 16.41
CA LYS A 88 -12.55 3.09 16.76
C LYS A 88 -12.43 1.63 17.24
N GLY A 89 -11.22 1.08 17.31
CA GLY A 89 -10.98 -0.32 17.67
C GLY A 89 -11.17 -1.25 16.47
N TRP A 90 -10.14 -2.04 16.18
CA TRP A 90 -10.16 -3.03 15.11
C TRP A 90 -10.82 -4.29 15.66
N GLU A 91 -12.11 -4.51 15.37
CA GLU A 91 -12.70 -5.84 15.56
C GLU A 91 -12.26 -6.73 14.39
N TRP A 92 -11.62 -7.86 14.72
CA TRP A 92 -11.06 -8.84 13.79
C TRP A 92 -12.10 -9.83 13.28
#